data_AF-A0A4R4SA89-F1
#
_entry.id   AF-A0A4R4SA89-F1
#
_cell.length_a   1.000
_cell.length_b   1.000
_cell.length_c   1.000
_cell.angle_alpha   90.00
_cell.angle_beta   90.00
_cell.angle_gamma   90.00
#
_symmetry.space_group_name_H-M   'P 1'
#
loop_
_entity.id
_entity.type
_entity.pdbx_description
1 polymer ?
#
loop_
_entity_poly.entity_id
_entity_poly.type
_entity_poly.pdbx_seq_one_letter_code
_entity_poly.pdbx_strand_id
1 'polypeptide(L)'
;MAVQLGRSRVSACRTVEGASVDRADQSQTEWRKGQRSGVGDCLEVASKGSLVLVRDSKDPSGAVLTLSIAQWLLLCHSLQQRYGRS
;
A
#
# COMPACT_ATOMS: atom_id res chain seq x y z
N MET A 1 -22.51 33.93 -13.80
CA MET A 1 -22.18 32.52 -14.11
C MET A 1 -21.70 31.86 -12.83
N ALA A 2 -22.52 31.01 -12.22
CA ALA A 2 -22.13 30.21 -11.06
C ALA A 2 -21.86 28.78 -11.56
N VAL A 3 -20.60 28.35 -11.57
CA VAL A 3 -20.26 26.96 -11.85
C VAL A 3 -20.32 26.20 -10.53
N GLN A 4 -21.42 25.47 -10.37
CA GLN A 4 -21.61 24.50 -9.30
C GLN A 4 -20.62 23.34 -9.53
N LEU A 5 -19.47 23.35 -8.86
CA LEU A 5 -18.58 22.20 -8.84
C LEU A 5 -19.17 21.14 -7.91
N GLY A 6 -19.67 20.07 -8.54
CA GLY A 6 -20.34 18.95 -7.89
C GLY A 6 -19.49 18.33 -6.78
N ARG A 7 -20.13 18.21 -5.61
CA ARG A 7 -19.68 17.38 -4.49
C ARG A 7 -19.69 15.93 -4.95
N SER A 8 -18.61 15.48 -5.60
CA SER A 8 -18.43 14.08 -5.94
C SER A 8 -18.22 13.33 -4.63
N ARG A 9 -19.26 12.59 -4.23
CA ARG A 9 -19.28 11.72 -3.08
C ARG A 9 -18.10 10.77 -3.22
N VAL A 10 -17.05 10.98 -2.43
CA VAL A 10 -16.04 9.96 -2.15
C VAL A 10 -16.82 8.82 -1.51
N SER A 11 -17.24 7.87 -2.34
CA SER A 11 -17.96 6.69 -1.93
C SER A 11 -17.05 5.96 -0.96
N ALA A 12 -17.53 5.82 0.27
CA ALA A 12 -16.81 5.39 1.47
C ALA A 12 -15.54 4.58 1.17
N CYS A 13 -14.39 5.12 1.60
CA CYS A 13 -13.29 4.24 1.96
C CYS A 13 -13.87 3.27 2.99
N ARG A 14 -14.15 2.04 2.58
CA ARG A 14 -14.40 0.99 3.56
C ARG A 14 -13.09 0.86 4.31
N THR A 15 -13.13 1.13 5.62
CA THR A 15 -12.19 0.56 6.56
C THR A 15 -12.22 -0.95 6.31
N VAL A 16 -11.20 -1.47 5.64
CA VAL A 16 -10.91 -2.89 5.77
C VAL A 16 -10.47 -3.01 7.22
N GLU A 17 -11.30 -3.64 8.05
CA GLU A 17 -10.89 -4.01 9.40
C GLU A 17 -9.56 -4.75 9.24
N GLY A 18 -8.53 -4.20 9.88
CA GLY A 18 -7.16 -4.65 9.70
C GLY A 18 -7.08 -6.13 10.01
N ALA A 19 -6.94 -6.94 8.96
CA ALA A 19 -6.58 -8.33 9.10
C ALA A 19 -5.18 -8.33 9.71
N SER A 20 -5.10 -8.56 11.02
CA SER A 20 -3.85 -8.85 11.70
C SER A 20 -3.24 -10.08 11.03
N VAL A 21 -2.26 -9.86 10.16
CA VAL A 21 -1.56 -10.93 9.47
C VAL A 21 -0.64 -11.60 10.50
N ASP A 22 -1.04 -12.78 10.98
CA ASP A 22 -0.25 -13.57 11.94
C ASP A 22 1.18 -13.79 11.44
N ARG A 23 2.17 -13.74 12.34
CA ARG A 23 3.61 -13.88 12.00
C ARG A 23 3.92 -15.13 11.15
N ALA A 24 3.27 -16.25 11.46
CA ALA A 24 3.48 -17.53 10.77
C ALA A 24 2.94 -17.53 9.33
N ASP A 25 1.93 -16.72 9.06
CA ASP A 25 1.35 -16.56 7.74
C ASP A 25 2.17 -15.58 6.88
N GLN A 26 2.84 -14.61 7.51
CA GLN A 26 3.83 -13.75 6.83
C GLN A 26 5.05 -14.54 6.31
N SER A 27 5.44 -15.64 6.97
CA SER A 27 6.55 -16.47 6.52
C SER A 27 6.25 -17.29 5.25
N GLN A 28 4.97 -17.51 4.91
CA GLN A 28 4.56 -18.16 3.66
C GLN A 28 4.32 -17.15 2.53
N THR A 29 4.48 -15.87 2.82
CA THR A 29 4.21 -14.78 1.89
C THR A 29 5.50 -14.39 1.16
N GLU A 30 5.49 -14.37 -0.18
CA GLU A 30 6.66 -14.02 -0.98
C GLU A 30 6.95 -12.52 -0.94
N TRP A 31 7.86 -12.10 -0.06
CA TRP A 31 8.30 -10.71 0.07
C TRP A 31 9.30 -10.32 -1.02
N ARG A 32 9.02 -9.20 -1.70
CA ARG A 32 9.94 -8.58 -2.65
C ARG A 32 10.43 -7.25 -2.10
N LYS A 33 11.75 -7.10 -2.07
CA LYS A 33 12.41 -5.88 -1.61
C LYS A 33 12.49 -4.84 -2.73
N GLY A 34 12.18 -3.58 -2.42
CA GLY A 34 12.37 -2.48 -3.37
C GLY A 34 13.85 -2.27 -3.71
N GLN A 35 14.15 -2.07 -4.99
CA GLN A 35 15.53 -1.96 -5.51
C GLN A 35 16.11 -0.54 -5.43
N ARG A 36 15.29 0.48 -5.14
CA ARG A 36 15.68 1.91 -5.24
C ARG A 36 15.64 2.63 -3.89
N SER A 37 16.28 2.05 -2.88
CA SER A 37 16.60 2.76 -1.65
C SER A 37 18.09 2.66 -1.38
N GLY A 38 18.72 3.75 -0.98
CA GLY A 38 20.07 3.71 -0.41
C GLY A 38 20.11 2.82 0.83
N VAL A 39 21.31 2.60 1.38
CA VAL A 39 21.54 1.67 2.50
C VAL A 39 20.53 1.91 3.63
N GLY A 40 19.56 1.01 3.76
CA GLY A 40 18.70 0.88 4.93
C GLY A 40 17.22 1.26 4.75
N ASP A 41 16.82 2.11 3.82
CA ASP A 41 15.41 2.58 3.78
C ASP A 41 14.54 1.77 2.81
N CYS A 42 14.78 0.46 2.73
CA CYS A 42 14.06 -0.41 1.82
C CYS A 42 12.72 -0.84 2.42
N LEU A 43 11.66 -0.69 1.65
CA LEU A 43 10.38 -1.33 1.93
C LEU A 43 10.32 -2.70 1.24
N GLU A 44 9.57 -3.61 1.84
CA GLU A 44 9.24 -4.91 1.27
C GLU A 44 7.74 -4.97 0.98
N VAL A 45 7.39 -5.54 -0.18
CA VAL A 45 6.01 -5.70 -0.63
C VAL A 45 5.74 -7.15 -0.93
N ALA A 46 4.57 -7.64 -0.55
CA ALA A 46 4.14 -8.98 -0.91
C ALA A 46 2.68 -9.03 -1.31
N SER A 47 2.36 -9.93 -2.24
CA SER A 47 0.99 -10.25 -2.62
C SER A 47 0.51 -11.46 -1.85
N LYS A 48 -0.62 -11.32 -1.15
CA LYS A 48 -1.28 -12.42 -0.44
C LYS A 48 -2.75 -12.47 -0.83
N GLY A 49 -3.10 -13.35 -1.77
CA GLY A 49 -4.46 -13.44 -2.30
C GLY A 49 -4.92 -12.11 -2.92
N SER A 50 -6.02 -11.55 -2.42
CA SER A 50 -6.57 -10.25 -2.84
C SER A 50 -5.97 -9.04 -2.12
N LEU A 51 -4.91 -9.25 -1.34
CA LEU A 51 -4.25 -8.25 -0.52
C LEU A 51 -2.80 -8.02 -0.96
N VAL A 52 -2.33 -6.80 -0.74
CA VAL A 52 -0.95 -6.35 -0.86
C VAL A 52 -0.49 -5.93 0.52
N LEU A 53 0.59 -6.53 0.98
CA LEU A 53 1.23 -6.25 2.25
C LEU A 53 2.46 -5.41 2.01
N VAL A 54 2.65 -4.37 2.82
CA VAL A 54 3.84 -3.50 2.77
C VAL A 54 4.41 -3.40 4.17
N ARG A 55 5.73 -3.60 4.31
CA ARG A 55 6.42 -3.44 5.58
C ARG A 55 7.79 -2.79 5.39
N ASP A 56 8.37 -2.36 6.50
CA ASP A 56 9.74 -1.88 6.55
C ASP A 56 10.73 -3.05 6.60
N SER A 57 11.79 -3.02 5.78
CA SER A 57 12.79 -4.09 5.75
C SER A 57 13.67 -4.14 7.01
N LYS A 58 13.82 -3.02 7.74
CA LYS A 58 14.59 -2.96 9.01
C LYS A 58 13.75 -3.45 10.18
N ASP A 59 12.43 -3.30 10.12
CA ASP A 59 11.51 -3.82 11.13
C ASP A 59 10.50 -4.83 10.54
N PRO A 60 10.94 -6.07 10.22
CA PRO A 60 10.07 -7.10 9.66
C PRO A 60 9.03 -7.64 10.67
N SER A 61 9.19 -7.31 11.96
CA SER A 61 8.28 -7.66 13.05
C SER A 61 7.27 -6.56 13.38
N GLY A 62 7.44 -5.38 12.79
CA GLY A 62 6.63 -4.20 13.02
C GLY A 62 5.29 -4.26 12.32
N ALA A 63 4.63 -3.10 12.27
CA ALA A 63 3.32 -2.97 11.64
C ALA A 63 3.41 -3.21 10.13
N VAL A 64 2.52 -4.07 9.62
CA VAL A 64 2.35 -4.33 8.18
C VAL A 64 1.15 -3.53 7.69
N LEU A 65 1.36 -2.70 6.67
CA LEU A 65 0.28 -2.03 5.97
C LEU A 65 -0.39 -3.01 5.01
N THR A 66 -1.67 -3.29 5.24
CA THR A 66 -2.48 -4.18 4.40
C THR A 66 -3.39 -3.37 3.50
N LEU A 67 -3.27 -3.58 2.19
CA LEU A 67 -4.05 -2.90 1.17
C LEU A 67 -4.77 -3.93 0.31
N SER A 68 -5.97 -3.60 -0.17
CA SER A 68 -6.53 -4.32 -1.32
C SER A 68 -5.76 -4.00 -2.60
N ILE A 69 -5.87 -4.85 -3.61
CA ILE A 69 -5.28 -4.61 -4.94
C ILE A 69 -5.73 -3.25 -5.51
N ALA A 70 -7.00 -2.88 -5.35
CA ALA A 70 -7.52 -1.59 -5.83
C ALA A 70 -6.86 -0.39 -5.11
N GLN A 71 -6.67 -0.48 -3.80
CA GLN A 71 -5.99 0.57 -3.02
C GLN A 71 -4.51 0.67 -3.39
N TRP A 72 -3.85 -0.46 -3.62
CA TRP A 72 -2.46 -0.48 -4.08
C TRP A 72 -2.29 0.22 -5.44
N LEU A 73 -3.16 -0.07 -6.40
CA LEU A 73 -3.12 0.59 -7.71
C LEU A 73 -3.37 2.09 -7.60
N LEU A 74 -4.33 2.50 -6.77
CA LEU A 74 -4.61 3.91 -6.52
C LEU A 74 -3.42 4.62 -5.87
N LEU A 75 -2.76 3.97 -4.90
CA LEU A 75 -1.55 4.49 -4.26
C LEU A 75 -0.44 4.68 -5.29
N CYS A 76 -0.12 3.65 -6.08
CA CYS A 76 0.88 3.72 -7.13
C CYS A 76 0.58 4.84 -8.13
N HIS A 77 -0.67 4.95 -8.57
CA HIS A 77 -1.10 6.01 -9.47
C HIS A 77 -0.95 7.40 -8.85
N SER A 78 -1.32 7.57 -7.59
CA SER A 78 -1.17 8.83 -6.85
C SER A 78 0.30 9.24 -6.71
N LEU A 79 1.17 8.29 -6.37
CA LEU A 79 2.62 8.54 -6.25
C LEU A 79 3.23 8.90 -7.62
N GLN A 80 2.84 8.22 -8.69
CA GLN A 80 3.27 8.53 -10.05
C GLN A 80 2.80 9.93 -10.50
N GLN A 81 1.57 10.33 -10.18
CA GLN A 81 1.11 11.69 -10.51
C GLN A 81 1.88 12.76 -9.73
N ARG A 82 2.17 12.50 -8.45
CA ARG A 82 2.80 13.48 -7.55
C ARG A 82 4.31 13.60 -7.76
N TYR A 83 4.98 12.51 -8.11
CA TYR A 83 6.45 12.43 -8.17
C TYR A 83 7.00 11.96 -9.54
N GLY A 84 6.14 11.51 -10.47
CA GLY A 84 6.54 10.94 -11.77
C GLY A 84 6.58 11.92 -12.94
N ARG A 85 6.43 13.23 -12.69
CA ARG A 85 6.85 14.26 -13.65
C ARG A 85 8.27 14.72 -13.31
N SER A 86 9.25 14.12 -13.97
CA SER A 86 10.56 14.73 -14.21
C SER A 86 11.04 14.37 -15.60
#